data_AF-A0A965W1G9-F1
#
_entry.id   AF-A0A965W1G9-F1
#
_cell.length_a   1.000
_cell.length_b   1.000
_cell.length_c   1.000
_cell.angle_alpha   90.00
_cell.angle_beta   90.00
_cell.angle_gamma   90.00
#
_symmetry.space_group_name_H-M   'P 1'
#
loop_
_entity.id
_entity.type
_entity.pdbx_description
1 polymer ?
#
loop_
_entity_poly.entity_id
_entity_poly.type
_entity_poly.pdbx_seq_one_letter_code
_entity_poly.pdbx_strand_id
1 'polypeptide(L)' 'EEIDGMTNFLSNGFVDTFRHKNPETIKYTWWSYRAGARQKNVGWRIDYFLISDSLKDKIEDAFILNEVLGSDHCPVGITF' A
#
# COMPACT_ATOMS: atom_id res chain seq x y z
N GLU A 1 -11.83 13.33 -7.81
CA GLU A 1 -11.19 12.69 -8.98
C GLU A 1 -10.20 11.58 -8.60
N GLU A 2 -9.13 11.83 -7.84
CA GLU A 2 -8.18 10.75 -7.47
C GLU A 2 -8.75 9.66 -6.54
N ILE A 3 -9.49 10.05 -5.49
CA ILE A 3 -10.13 9.09 -4.56
C ILE A 3 -11.24 8.29 -5.26
N ASP A 4 -11.94 8.94 -6.19
CA ASP A 4 -13.00 8.31 -6.99
C ASP A 4 -12.42 7.21 -7.87
N GLY A 5 -11.20 7.41 -8.40
CA GLY A 5 -10.47 6.42 -9.16
C GLY A 5 -10.19 5.15 -8.37
N MET A 6 -9.67 5.27 -7.14
CA MET A 6 -9.42 4.11 -6.28
C MET A 6 -10.71 3.38 -5.91
N THR A 7 -11.75 4.14 -5.54
CA THR A 7 -13.08 3.58 -5.25
C THR A 7 -13.62 2.80 -6.45
N ASN A 8 -13.44 3.32 -7.66
CA ASN A 8 -13.86 2.67 -8.89
C ASN A 8 -13.11 1.37 -9.15
N PHE A 9 -11.79 1.29 -8.91
CA PHE A 9 -11.07 0.02 -9.04
C PHE A 9 -11.63 -1.04 -8.08
N LEU A 10 -11.81 -0.67 -6.81
CA LEU A 10 -12.29 -1.59 -5.79
C LEU A 10 -13.74 -2.05 -6.03
N SER A 11 -14.61 -1.15 -6.51
CA SER A 11 -15.99 -1.50 -6.86
C SER A 11 -16.09 -2.40 -8.10
N ASN A 12 -15.09 -2.37 -8.99
CA ASN A 12 -15.02 -3.22 -10.19
C ASN A 12 -14.23 -4.53 -9.97
N GLY A 13 -14.11 -4.99 -8.73
CA GLY A 13 -13.57 -6.33 -8.42
C GLY A 13 -12.05 -6.42 -8.38
N PHE A 14 -11.35 -5.29 -8.23
CA PHE A 14 -9.95 -5.29 -7.81
C PHE A 14 -9.85 -5.30 -6.28
N VAL A 15 -8.84 -5.97 -5.76
CA VAL A 15 -8.56 -6.11 -4.33
C VAL A 15 -7.24 -5.43 -4.01
N ASP A 16 -7.27 -4.53 -3.02
CA ASP A 16 -6.07 -4.00 -2.37
C ASP A 16 -5.44 -5.08 -1.48
N THR A 17 -4.35 -5.66 -1.97
CA THR A 17 -3.67 -6.80 -1.36
C THR A 17 -3.18 -6.54 0.06
N PHE A 18 -2.60 -5.35 0.30
CA PHE A 18 -2.10 -4.98 1.62
C PHE A 18 -3.25 -4.86 2.62
N ARG A 19 -4.36 -4.22 2.22
CA ARG A 19 -5.53 -4.08 3.11
C ARG A 19 -6.24 -5.42 3.33
N HIS A 20 -6.26 -6.30 2.33
CA HIS A 20 -6.83 -7.64 2.45
C HIS A 20 -6.08 -8.49 3.49
N LYS A 21 -4.75 -8.47 3.49
CA LYS A 21 -3.92 -9.23 4.45
C LYS A 21 -3.74 -8.54 5.80
N ASN A 22 -3.80 -7.21 5.83
CA ASN A 22 -3.52 -6.40 7.02
C ASN A 22 -4.63 -5.35 7.26
N PRO A 23 -5.88 -5.77 7.55
CA PRO A 23 -7.06 -4.89 7.58
C PRO A 23 -6.92 -3.74 8.58
N GLU A 24 -6.33 -4.00 9.74
CA GLU A 24 -6.19 -3.04 10.84
C GLU A 24 -4.82 -2.33 10.87
N THR A 25 -3.86 -2.76 10.03
CA THR A 25 -2.51 -2.19 10.07
C THR A 25 -2.49 -0.83 9.38
N ILE A 26 -1.96 0.16 10.09
CA ILE A 26 -1.65 1.49 9.55
C ILE A 26 -0.17 1.51 9.22
N LYS A 27 0.13 1.59 7.92
CA LYS A 27 1.49 1.65 7.40
C LYS A 27 1.49 2.52 6.14
N TYR A 28 2.52 3.32 5.98
CA TYR A 28 2.67 4.28 4.89
C TYR A 28 3.77 3.82 3.94
N THR A 29 3.71 4.31 2.71
CA THR A 29 4.69 4.00 1.66
C THR A 29 5.46 5.24 1.25
N TRP A 30 4.95 6.44 1.59
CA TRP A 30 5.53 7.72 1.24
C TRP A 30 5.59 8.66 2.44
N TRP A 31 6.67 9.45 2.51
CA TRP A 31 6.83 10.55 3.46
C TRP A 31 7.53 11.73 2.80
N SER A 32 7.10 12.95 3.14
CA SER A 32 7.84 14.14 2.72
C SER A 32 9.28 14.12 3.26
N TYR A 33 10.24 14.51 2.43
CA TYR A 33 11.61 14.78 2.89
C TYR A 33 11.70 15.94 3.88
N ARG A 34 10.66 16.78 3.99
CA ARG A 34 10.65 17.94 4.88
C ARG A 34 10.32 17.52 6.32
N ALA A 35 10.83 18.30 7.27
CA ALA A 35 10.46 18.25 8.69
C ALA A 35 10.62 16.87 9.39
N GLY A 36 11.42 15.96 8.82
CA GLY A 36 11.63 14.62 9.35
C GLY A 36 10.35 13.77 9.37
N ALA A 37 9.48 13.91 8.35
CA ALA A 37 8.17 13.26 8.33
C ALA A 37 8.27 11.73 8.44
N ARG A 38 9.31 11.12 7.81
CA ARG A 38 9.57 9.67 7.90
C ARG A 38 9.90 9.22 9.31
N GLN A 39 10.76 9.95 10.02
CA GLN A 39 11.10 9.64 11.41
C GLN A 39 9.91 9.81 12.36
N LYS A 40 9.04 10.79 12.08
CA LYS A 40 7.80 11.02 12.85
C LYS A 40 6.64 10.13 12.42
N ASN A 41 6.84 9.28 11.41
CA ASN A 41 5.84 8.45 10.75
C ASN A 41 4.58 9.23 10.31
N VAL A 42 4.75 10.43 9.78
CA VAL A 42 3.66 11.23 9.19
C VAL A 42 3.70 11.05 7.69
N GLY A 43 2.92 10.10 7.18
CA GLY A 43 3.00 9.65 5.79
C GLY A 43 1.66 9.34 5.17
N TRP A 44 1.74 8.90 3.91
CA TRP A 44 0.60 8.48 3.10
C TRP A 44 0.88 7.09 2.54
N ARG A 45 -0.17 6.31 2.33
CA ARG A 45 -0.07 5.06 1.57
C ARG A 45 -0.58 5.35 0.16
N ILE A 46 0.34 5.41 -0.80
CA ILE A 46 0.01 5.76 -2.19
C ILE A 46 0.58 4.75 -3.21
N ASP A 47 1.23 3.70 -2.74
CA ASP A 47 1.76 2.61 -3.55
C ASP A 47 0.99 1.32 -3.24
N TYR A 48 0.52 0.62 -4.28
CA TYR A 48 -0.43 -0.48 -4.15
C TYR A 48 -0.13 -1.62 -5.12
N PHE A 49 -0.35 -2.86 -4.68
CA PHE A 49 -0.67 -3.97 -5.56
C PHE A 49 -2.18 -4.17 -5.55
N LEU A 50 -2.82 -3.92 -6.69
CA LEU A 50 -4.21 -4.27 -6.95
C LEU A 50 -4.25 -5.54 -7.79
N ILE A 51 -5.03 -6.52 -7.36
CA ILE A 51 -5.21 -7.79 -8.09
C ILE A 51 -6.69 -8.02 -8.40
N SER A 52 -7.00 -8.88 -9.36
CA SER A 52 -8.36 -9.38 -9.55
C SER A 52 -8.82 -10.20 -8.33
N ASP A 53 -10.09 -10.09 -7.95
CA ASP A 53 -10.68 -10.85 -6.83
C ASP A 53 -10.44 -12.36 -6.91
N SER A 54 -10.40 -12.92 -8.13
CA SER A 54 -10.12 -14.34 -8.39
C SER A 54 -8.72 -14.81 -7.95
N LEU A 55 -7.80 -13.90 -7.65
CA LEU A 55 -6.45 -14.20 -7.19
C LEU A 55 -6.26 -13.99 -5.69
N LYS A 56 -7.25 -13.46 -4.96
CA LYS A 56 -7.06 -13.02 -3.56
C LYS A 56 -6.63 -14.15 -2.62
N ASP A 57 -7.22 -15.33 -2.79
CA ASP A 57 -6.96 -16.50 -1.95
C ASP A 57 -5.61 -17.16 -2.27
N LYS A 58 -4.96 -16.76 -3.37
CA LYS A 58 -3.62 -17.22 -3.74
C LYS A 58 -2.51 -16.35 -3.18
N ILE A 59 -2.82 -15.20 -2.59
CA ILE A 59 -1.77 -14.38 -1.99
C ILE A 59 -1.34 -15.04 -0.69
N GLU A 60 -0.04 -15.26 -0.52
CA GLU A 60 0.54 -15.67 0.75
C GLU A 60 0.69 -14.45 1.67
N ASP A 61 1.41 -13.42 1.20
CA ASP A 61 1.70 -12.20 1.98
C ASP A 61 1.61 -10.91 1.14
N ALA A 62 1.40 -9.78 1.82
CA ALA A 62 1.46 -8.44 1.26
C ALA A 62 2.11 -7.48 2.27
N PHE A 63 3.23 -6.87 1.90
CA PHE A 63 4.11 -6.16 2.83
C PHE A 63 4.62 -4.81 2.29
N ILE A 64 5.13 -3.99 3.21
CA ILE A 64 5.72 -2.67 2.96
C ILE A 64 7.06 -2.59 3.71
N LEU A 65 8.13 -2.14 3.05
CA LEU A 65 9.50 -2.18 3.58
C LEU A 65 9.98 -0.78 4.01
N ASN A 66 9.38 -0.24 5.09
CA ASN A 66 9.68 1.09 5.63
C ASN A 66 11.16 1.35 5.96
N GLU A 67 11.91 0.30 6.24
CA GLU A 67 13.33 0.32 6.57
C GLU A 67 14.23 0.52 5.36
N VAL A 68 13.73 0.28 4.14
CA VAL A 68 14.48 0.50 2.90
C VAL A 68 14.48 1.99 2.57
N LEU A 69 15.65 2.62 2.71
CA LEU A 69 15.86 4.04 2.44
C LEU A 69 16.40 4.28 1.01
N GLY A 70 16.37 5.53 0.56
CA GLY A 70 16.92 5.96 -0.73
C GLY A 70 15.93 6.72 -1.61
N SER A 71 14.64 6.67 -1.26
CA SER A 71 13.55 7.44 -1.87
C SER A 71 12.65 8.04 -0.77
N ASP A 72 11.81 9.00 -1.13
CA ASP A 72 10.68 9.47 -0.30
C ASP A 72 9.59 8.40 -0.21
N HIS A 73 9.59 7.46 -1.16
CA HIS A 73 8.85 6.21 -1.09
C HIS A 73 9.67 5.08 -0.45
N CYS A 74 8.98 4.01 -0.02
CA CYS A 74 9.58 2.71 0.26
C CYS A 74 8.92 1.60 -0.59
N PRO A 75 9.63 0.50 -0.87
CA PRO A 75 9.08 -0.60 -1.65
C PRO A 75 7.86 -1.26 -0.99
N VAL A 76 6.97 -1.77 -1.85
CA VAL A 76 5.84 -2.64 -1.48
C VAL A 76 5.94 -3.94 -2.28
N GLY A 77 5.38 -5.03 -1.74
CA GLY A 77 5.48 -6.35 -2.37
C GLY A 77 4.39 -7.31 -1.96
N ILE A 78 4.22 -8.37 -2.75
CA ILE A 78 3.34 -9.51 -2.48
C ILE A 78 4.05 -10.84 -2.80
N THR A 79 3.59 -11.93 -2.20
CA THR A 79 3.98 -13.32 -2.55
C THR A 79 2.74 -14.19 -2.81
N PHE A 80 2.92 -15.29 -3.54
CA PHE A 80 1.88 -16.24 -3.96
C PHE A 80 2.26 -17.67 -3.61
#